data_AF-M6RMA0-F1
#
_entry.id   AF-M6RMA0-F1
#
_cell.length_a   1.000
_cell.length_b   1.000
_cell.length_c   1.000
_cell.angle_alpha   90.00
_cell.angle_beta   90.00
_cell.angle_gamma   90.00
#
_symmetry.space_group_name_H-M   'P 1'
#
loop_
_entity.id
_entity.type
_entity.pdbx_description
1 polymer ?
#
loop_
_entity_poly.entity_id
_entity_poly.type
_entity_poly.pdbx_seq_one_letter_code
_entity_poly.pdbx_strand_id
1 'polypeptide(L)'
;MNGGGAINWKALLHEALFGSSIYLLVGALIVGYITGDSGWKAEKVFADDLFKGILTFFLLDMGISAARRFKELANVGLFLIIAAIALMIVNATLGLILTKVIEMPAGDALMFVVLCASASYIAVPAAMKDMIPEANPSIYLTVALSIVFPINIVAGIPLYYYLVTLT
;
A
#
# COMPACT_ATOMS: atom_id res chain seq x y z
N MET A 1 8.24 22.76 17.53
CA MET A 1 7.96 24.08 16.94
C MET A 1 6.51 24.46 17.26
N ASN A 2 6.27 25.67 17.77
CA ASN A 2 4.94 26.27 17.84
C ASN A 2 4.48 26.67 16.43
N GLY A 3 3.22 26.38 16.06
CA GLY A 3 2.59 26.88 14.84
C GLY A 3 1.72 25.80 14.17
N GLY A 4 0.41 25.72 14.39
CA GLY A 4 -0.51 26.86 14.38
C GLY A 4 -0.65 27.49 12.98
N GLY A 5 -0.01 26.92 11.95
CA GLY A 5 -0.27 27.29 10.56
C GLY A 5 -1.61 26.70 10.13
N ALA A 6 -2.54 27.54 9.70
CA ALA A 6 -3.78 27.06 9.09
C ALA A 6 -3.42 26.11 7.93
N ILE A 7 -3.98 24.90 7.95
CA ILE A 7 -3.81 23.93 6.88
C ILE A 7 -4.22 24.60 5.56
N ASN A 8 -3.27 24.78 4.64
CA ASN A 8 -3.56 25.32 3.32
C ASN A 8 -4.19 24.21 2.46
N TRP A 9 -5.49 23.99 2.69
CA TRP A 9 -6.30 22.98 2.01
C TRP A 9 -6.22 23.09 0.49
N LYS A 10 -6.12 24.31 -0.05
CA LYS A 10 -6.00 24.52 -1.50
C LYS A 10 -4.68 23.93 -2.04
N ALA A 11 -3.57 24.22 -1.37
CA ALA A 11 -2.27 23.69 -1.77
C ALA A 11 -2.22 22.17 -1.61
N LEU A 12 -2.71 21.63 -0.49
CA LEU A 12 -2.73 20.19 -0.24
C LEU A 12 -3.62 19.43 -1.23
N LEU A 13 -4.82 19.93 -1.52
CA LEU A 13 -5.70 19.31 -2.52
C LEU A 13 -5.10 19.41 -3.92
N HIS A 14 -4.41 20.50 -4.24
CA HIS A 14 -3.72 20.62 -5.52
C HIS A 14 -2.60 19.57 -5.65
N GLU A 15 -1.74 19.44 -4.64
CA GLU A 15 -0.67 18.42 -4.62
C GLU A 15 -1.25 16.99 -4.66
N ALA A 16 -2.30 16.73 -3.89
CA ALA A 16 -2.92 15.41 -3.77
C ALA A 16 -3.70 14.97 -5.03
N LEU A 17 -4.10 15.91 -5.90
CA LEU A 17 -4.81 15.61 -7.15
C LEU A 17 -3.94 15.80 -8.40
N PHE A 18 -2.91 16.64 -8.32
CA PHE A 18 -2.08 17.06 -9.45
C PHE A 18 -0.57 16.84 -9.17
N GLY A 19 -0.23 15.90 -8.30
CA GLY A 19 1.15 15.43 -8.15
C GLY A 19 1.66 14.77 -9.44
N SER A 20 2.97 14.84 -9.68
CA SER A 20 3.60 14.24 -10.87
C SER A 20 3.31 12.75 -11.03
N SER A 21 3.26 12.00 -9.93
CA SER A 21 2.90 10.58 -9.92
C SER A 21 1.45 10.32 -10.37
N ILE A 22 0.52 11.23 -10.05
CA ILE A 22 -0.88 11.13 -10.44
C ILE A 22 -1.04 11.41 -11.93
N TYR A 23 -0.34 12.42 -12.45
CA TYR A 23 -0.31 12.68 -13.90
C TYR A 23 0.22 11.47 -14.67
N LEU A 24 1.29 10.83 -14.19
CA LEU A 24 1.83 9.62 -14.81
C LEU A 24 0.84 8.46 -14.73
N LEU A 25 0.18 8.26 -13.59
CA LEU A 25 -0.82 7.21 -13.40
C LEU A 25 -2.03 7.40 -14.32
N VAL A 26 -2.62 8.59 -14.33
CA VAL A 26 -3.78 8.92 -15.18
C VAL A 26 -3.40 8.85 -16.66
N GLY A 27 -2.22 9.36 -17.03
CA GLY A 27 -1.71 9.26 -18.40
C GLY A 27 -1.55 7.81 -18.86
N ALA A 28 -0.94 6.95 -18.04
CA ALA A 28 -0.79 5.53 -18.34
C ALA A 28 -2.15 4.82 -18.47
N LEU A 29 -3.11 5.14 -17.61
CA LEU A 29 -4.48 4.64 -17.70
C LEU A 29 -5.17 5.04 -19.01
N ILE A 30 -5.06 6.31 -19.41
CA ILE A 30 -5.62 6.81 -20.66
C ILE A 30 -4.98 6.11 -21.86
N VAL A 31 -3.63 6.00 -21.88
CA VAL A 31 -2.91 5.30 -22.95
C VAL A 31 -3.32 3.84 -23.02
N GLY A 32 -3.41 3.14 -21.88
CA GLY A 32 -3.88 1.76 -21.81
C GLY A 32 -5.31 1.59 -22.32
N TYR A 33 -6.21 2.50 -21.94
CA TYR A 33 -7.59 2.51 -22.41
C TYR A 33 -7.72 2.71 -23.92
N ILE A 34 -6.93 3.62 -24.51
CA ILE A 34 -6.97 3.92 -25.94
C ILE A 34 -6.31 2.80 -26.77
N THR A 35 -5.18 2.26 -26.31
CA THR A 35 -4.38 1.29 -27.08
C THR A 35 -4.87 -0.14 -26.94
N GLY A 36 -5.53 -0.48 -25.81
CA GLY A 36 -6.08 -1.80 -25.52
C GLY A 36 -5.08 -2.93 -25.75
N ASP A 37 -5.55 -3.99 -26.42
CA ASP A 37 -4.78 -5.21 -26.70
C ASP A 37 -3.47 -4.97 -27.47
N SER A 38 -3.44 -3.96 -28.34
CA SER A 38 -2.25 -3.63 -29.12
C SER A 38 -1.14 -3.04 -28.25
N GLY A 39 -1.50 -2.14 -27.33
CA GLY A 39 -0.59 -1.59 -26.33
C GLY A 39 -0.13 -2.66 -25.36
N TRP A 40 -1.05 -3.53 -24.90
CA TRP A 40 -0.71 -4.65 -24.02
C TRP A 40 0.36 -5.56 -24.63
N LYS A 41 0.23 -5.93 -25.92
CA LYS A 41 1.23 -6.78 -26.59
C LYS A 41 2.60 -6.10 -26.70
N ALA A 42 2.64 -4.79 -26.92
CA ALA A 42 3.88 -4.02 -26.97
C ALA A 42 4.56 -3.96 -25.59
N GLU A 43 3.77 -3.78 -24.52
CA GLU A 43 4.26 -3.65 -23.15
C GLU A 43 4.51 -4.99 -22.45
N LYS A 44 3.95 -6.10 -22.95
CA LYS A 44 3.96 -7.42 -22.28
C LYS A 44 5.35 -7.85 -21.81
N VAL A 45 6.38 -7.64 -22.62
CA VAL A 45 7.77 -8.00 -22.28
C VAL A 45 8.22 -7.30 -21.00
N PHE A 46 7.83 -6.04 -20.81
CA PHE A 46 8.15 -5.26 -19.63
C PHE A 46 7.19 -5.53 -18.47
N ALA A 47 5.89 -5.54 -18.74
CA ALA A 47 4.83 -5.55 -17.73
C ALA A 47 4.48 -6.95 -17.19
N ASP A 48 4.76 -8.02 -17.94
CA ASP A 48 4.46 -9.40 -17.54
C ASP A 48 5.76 -10.18 -17.33
N ASP A 49 6.54 -10.38 -18.40
CA ASP A 49 7.70 -11.28 -18.37
C ASP A 49 8.83 -10.74 -17.48
N LEU A 50 9.31 -9.52 -17.76
CA LEU A 50 10.39 -8.90 -17.00
C LEU A 50 9.92 -8.45 -15.60
N PHE A 51 8.69 -7.91 -15.50
CA PHE A 51 8.15 -7.45 -14.23
C PHE A 51 8.07 -8.57 -13.20
N LYS A 52 7.64 -9.79 -13.56
CA LYS A 52 7.62 -10.92 -12.64
C LYS A 52 9.00 -11.26 -12.08
N GLY A 53 10.04 -11.21 -12.93
CA GLY A 53 11.42 -11.40 -12.51
C GLY A 53 11.86 -10.33 -11.51
N ILE A 54 11.67 -9.06 -11.84
CA ILE A 54 12.00 -7.92 -10.98
C ILE A 54 11.21 -7.97 -9.66
N LEU A 55 9.91 -8.25 -9.73
CA LEU A 55 9.03 -8.35 -8.56
C LEU A 55 9.47 -9.47 -7.63
N THR A 56 9.94 -10.61 -8.17
CA THR A 56 10.46 -11.71 -7.36
C THR A 56 11.70 -11.28 -6.57
N PHE A 57 12.66 -10.62 -7.22
CA PHE A 57 13.83 -10.08 -6.52
C PHE A 57 13.46 -8.99 -5.52
N PHE A 58 12.50 -8.13 -5.87
CA PHE A 58 11.99 -7.11 -4.96
C PHE A 58 11.36 -7.74 -3.71
N LEU A 59 10.45 -8.71 -3.87
CA LEU A 59 9.82 -9.40 -2.75
C LEU A 59 10.84 -10.17 -1.90
N LEU A 60 11.88 -10.74 -2.52
CA LEU A 60 12.98 -11.38 -1.80
C LEU A 60 13.76 -10.37 -0.96
N ASP A 61 14.14 -9.22 -1.52
CA ASP A 61 14.86 -8.16 -0.79
C ASP A 61 14.02 -7.58 0.35
N MET A 62 12.73 -7.33 0.10
CA MET A 62 11.79 -6.90 1.13
C MET A 62 11.63 -7.95 2.24
N GLY A 63 11.59 -9.24 1.88
CA GLY A 63 11.55 -10.35 2.84
C GLY A 63 12.81 -10.46 3.69
N ILE A 64 14.00 -10.33 3.07
CA ILE A 64 15.29 -10.29 3.79
C ILE A 64 15.34 -9.07 4.71
N SER A 65 14.89 -7.91 4.23
CA SER A 65 14.81 -6.68 5.01
C SER A 65 13.87 -6.82 6.21
N ALA A 66 12.70 -7.43 6.02
CA ALA A 66 11.76 -7.75 7.10
C ALA A 66 12.38 -8.69 8.15
N ALA A 67 13.11 -9.72 7.71
CA ALA A 67 13.77 -10.68 8.60
C ALA A 67 14.93 -10.04 9.40
N ARG A 68 15.75 -9.20 8.76
CA ARG A 68 16.83 -8.47 9.43
C ARG A 68 16.30 -7.52 10.49
N ARG A 69 15.20 -6.83 10.20
CA ARG A 69 14.54 -5.88 11.09
C ARG A 69 13.65 -6.54 12.15
N PHE A 70 13.35 -7.84 12.03
CA PHE A 70 12.51 -8.54 12.99
C PHE A 70 13.05 -8.47 14.43
N LYS A 71 14.38 -8.43 14.60
CA LYS A 71 15.00 -8.22 15.92
C LYS A 71 14.76 -6.83 16.49
N GLU A 72 14.62 -5.81 15.63
CA GLU A 72 14.32 -4.44 16.02
C GLU A 72 12.88 -4.31 16.55
N LEU A 73 11.98 -5.22 16.19
CA LEU A 73 10.59 -5.26 16.66
C LEU A 73 10.49 -5.30 18.19
N ALA A 74 11.45 -5.94 18.87
CA ALA A 74 11.54 -5.95 20.33
C ALA A 74 11.65 -4.54 20.94
N ASN A 75 12.17 -3.57 20.18
CA ASN A 75 12.37 -2.19 20.60
C ASN A 75 11.25 -1.24 20.14
N VAL A 76 10.36 -1.69 19.25
CA VAL A 76 9.25 -0.89 18.68
C VAL A 76 8.13 -0.66 19.72
N GLY A 77 8.06 -1.48 20.76
CA GLY A 77 7.07 -1.38 21.83
C GLY A 77 5.71 -1.95 21.44
N LEU A 78 5.06 -2.63 22.40
CA LEU A 78 3.81 -3.35 22.17
C LEU A 78 2.67 -2.45 21.67
N PHE A 79 2.65 -1.19 22.11
CA PHE A 79 1.64 -0.22 21.71
C PHE A 79 1.60 -0.01 20.19
N LEU A 80 2.75 0.16 19.52
CA LEU A 80 2.79 0.42 18.08
C LEU A 80 2.37 -0.81 17.27
N ILE A 81 2.70 -2.01 17.75
CA ILE A 81 2.28 -3.27 17.13
C ILE A 81 0.76 -3.39 17.17
N ILE A 82 0.15 -3.18 18.34
CA ILE A 82 -1.31 -3.24 18.51
C ILE A 82 -1.98 -2.16 17.67
N ALA A 83 -1.47 -0.94 17.69
CA ALA A 83 -2.02 0.18 16.91
C ALA A 83 -1.98 -0.12 15.40
N ALA A 84 -0.90 -0.68 14.88
CA ALA A 84 -0.78 -1.02 13.47
C ALA A 84 -1.75 -2.12 13.05
N ILE A 85 -1.90 -3.17 13.87
CA ILE A 85 -2.87 -4.25 13.62
C ILE A 85 -4.30 -3.71 13.70
N ALA A 86 -4.61 -2.86 14.68
CA ALA A 86 -5.92 -2.24 14.82
C ALA A 86 -6.25 -1.38 13.59
N LEU A 87 -5.32 -0.53 13.13
CA LEU A 87 -5.49 0.29 11.93
C LEU A 87 -5.67 -0.56 10.66
N MET A 88 -4.90 -1.64 10.51
CA MET A 88 -5.06 -2.59 9.41
C MET A 88 -6.48 -3.19 9.40
N ILE A 89 -6.98 -3.65 10.55
CA ILE A 89 -8.32 -4.24 10.67
C ILE A 89 -9.40 -3.19 10.38
N VAL A 90 -9.25 -1.97 10.92
CA VAL A 90 -10.19 -0.88 10.66
C VAL A 90 -10.26 -0.57 9.17
N ASN A 91 -9.11 -0.43 8.50
CA ASN A 91 -9.08 -0.14 7.07
C ASN A 91 -9.63 -1.30 6.23
N ALA A 92 -9.31 -2.55 6.57
CA ALA A 92 -9.88 -3.72 5.89
C ALA A 92 -11.41 -3.75 6.03
N THR A 93 -11.92 -3.43 7.22
CA THR A 93 -13.36 -3.38 7.51
C THR A 93 -14.06 -2.26 6.73
N LEU A 94 -13.47 -1.07 6.71
CA LEU A 94 -13.96 0.04 5.88
C LEU A 94 -13.96 -0.34 4.39
N GLY A 95 -12.89 -1.00 3.93
CA GLY A 95 -12.80 -1.54 2.58
C GLY A 95 -13.96 -2.49 2.27
N LEU A 96 -14.20 -3.48 3.13
CA LEU A 96 -15.28 -4.47 2.98
C LEU A 96 -16.68 -3.83 2.96
N ILE A 97 -16.90 -2.81 3.80
CA ILE A 97 -18.16 -2.06 3.79
C ILE A 97 -18.35 -1.35 2.45
N LEU A 98 -17.30 -0.69 1.94
CA LEU A 98 -17.36 0.02 0.67
C LEU A 98 -17.57 -0.93 -0.52
N THR A 99 -16.90 -2.09 -0.55
CA THR A 99 -17.09 -3.08 -1.62
C THR A 99 -18.53 -3.57 -1.66
N LYS A 100 -19.18 -3.71 -0.49
CA LYS A 100 -20.59 -4.09 -0.39
C LYS A 100 -21.52 -2.98 -0.87
N VAL A 101 -21.27 -1.73 -0.47
CA VAL A 101 -22.10 -0.58 -0.87
C VAL A 101 -22.03 -0.33 -2.37
N ILE A 102 -20.88 -0.59 -2.99
CA ILE A 102 -20.64 -0.38 -4.43
C ILE A 102 -20.99 -1.62 -5.26
N GLU A 103 -21.32 -2.76 -4.62
CA GLU A 103 -21.60 -4.04 -5.28
C GLU A 103 -20.46 -4.49 -6.21
N MET A 104 -19.22 -4.41 -5.71
CA MET A 104 -18.04 -4.77 -6.49
C MET A 104 -17.98 -6.29 -6.77
N PRO A 105 -17.58 -6.72 -7.98
CA PRO A 105 -17.28 -8.11 -8.27
C PRO A 105 -16.21 -8.67 -7.31
N ALA A 106 -16.27 -9.96 -6.98
CA ALA A 106 -15.44 -10.56 -5.94
C ALA A 106 -13.92 -10.37 -6.14
N GLY A 107 -13.45 -10.41 -7.39
CA GLY A 107 -12.03 -10.16 -7.71
C GLY A 107 -11.59 -8.73 -7.38
N ASP A 108 -12.38 -7.75 -7.82
CA ASP A 108 -12.12 -6.32 -7.59
C ASP A 108 -12.25 -5.98 -6.10
N ALA A 109 -13.28 -6.54 -5.45
CA ALA A 109 -13.51 -6.37 -4.01
C ALA A 109 -12.34 -6.92 -3.18
N LEU A 110 -11.83 -8.12 -3.51
CA LEU A 110 -10.65 -8.68 -2.83
C LEU A 110 -9.45 -7.74 -2.99
N MET A 111 -9.15 -7.31 -4.22
CA MET A 111 -8.03 -6.41 -4.48
C MET A 111 -8.18 -5.08 -3.72
N PHE A 112 -9.38 -4.51 -3.70
CA PHE A 112 -9.66 -3.27 -2.98
C PHE A 112 -9.43 -3.41 -1.47
N VAL A 113 -9.95 -4.46 -0.83
CA VAL A 113 -9.77 -4.71 0.61
C VAL A 113 -8.29 -4.94 0.94
N VAL A 114 -7.56 -5.70 0.12
CA VAL A 114 -6.12 -5.92 0.29
C VAL A 114 -5.35 -4.60 0.23
N LEU A 115 -5.71 -3.70 -0.68
CA LEU A 115 -5.11 -2.37 -0.78
C LEU A 115 -5.41 -1.52 0.46
N CYS A 116 -6.65 -1.53 0.96
CA CYS A 116 -7.02 -0.80 2.18
C CYS A 116 -6.26 -1.31 3.42
N ALA A 117 -6.10 -2.62 3.56
CA ALA A 117 -5.44 -3.25 4.70
C ALA A 117 -3.91 -3.12 4.69
N SER A 118 -3.31 -2.78 3.54
CA SER A 118 -1.85 -2.78 3.39
C SER A 118 -1.19 -1.54 4.00
N ALA A 119 0.00 -1.72 4.59
CA ALA A 119 0.88 -0.63 4.97
C ALA A 119 1.79 -0.24 3.80
N SER A 120 2.08 1.05 3.64
CA SER A 120 3.03 1.53 2.64
C SER A 120 4.47 1.38 3.14
N TYR A 121 5.31 0.75 2.34
CA TYR A 121 6.72 0.50 2.64
C TYR A 121 7.68 1.00 1.55
N ILE A 122 7.17 1.78 0.59
CA ILE A 122 7.95 2.39 -0.50
C ILE A 122 7.78 3.92 -0.46
N ALA A 123 6.62 4.42 -0.88
CA ALA A 123 6.38 5.84 -1.08
C ALA A 123 6.28 6.61 0.23
N VAL A 124 5.55 6.09 1.23
CA VAL A 124 5.38 6.78 2.52
C VAL A 124 6.70 6.89 3.27
N PRO A 125 7.55 5.84 3.39
CA PRO A 125 8.90 5.97 3.94
C PRO A 125 9.76 7.06 3.31
N ALA A 126 9.74 7.16 1.98
CA ALA A 126 10.49 8.19 1.26
C ALA A 126 9.95 9.59 1.60
N ALA A 127 8.63 9.78 1.51
CA ALA A 127 8.00 11.06 1.82
C ALA A 127 8.18 11.47 3.30
N MET A 128 8.09 10.53 4.24
CA MET A 128 8.27 10.78 5.67
C MET A 128 9.70 11.21 6.00
N LYS A 129 10.70 10.65 5.32
CA LYS A 129 12.11 11.05 5.50
C LYS A 129 12.32 12.53 5.17
N ASP A 130 11.63 13.03 4.15
CA ASP A 130 11.76 14.42 3.69
C ASP A 130 10.89 15.38 4.50
N MET A 131 9.67 14.97 4.89
CA MET A 131 8.71 15.82 5.60
C MET A 131 8.87 15.82 7.11
N ILE A 132 9.29 14.71 7.71
CA ILE A 132 9.42 14.53 9.16
C ILE A 132 10.78 13.87 9.44
N PRO A 133 11.89 14.64 9.38
CA PRO A 133 13.24 14.09 9.52
C PRO A 133 13.51 13.42 10.87
N GLU A 134 12.73 13.78 11.90
CA GLU A 134 12.80 13.21 13.24
C GLU A 134 12.13 11.82 13.34
N ALA A 135 11.30 11.44 12.36
CA ALA A 135 10.64 10.15 12.35
C ALA A 135 11.68 9.04 12.13
N ASN A 136 11.79 8.13 13.10
CA ASN A 136 12.74 7.03 13.01
C ASN A 136 12.30 6.01 11.93
N PRO A 137 13.06 5.88 10.82
CA PRO A 137 12.70 4.97 9.74
C PRO A 137 12.63 3.51 10.14
N SER A 138 13.46 3.11 11.11
CA SER A 138 13.43 1.75 11.62
C SER A 138 12.09 1.39 12.24
N ILE A 139 11.36 2.32 12.86
CA ILE A 139 10.08 2.01 13.51
C ILE A 139 9.01 1.70 12.46
N TYR A 140 8.70 2.66 11.58
CA TYR A 140 7.59 2.49 10.64
C TYR A 140 7.90 1.44 9.56
N LEU A 141 9.15 1.29 9.13
CA LEU A 141 9.54 0.21 8.20
C LEU A 141 9.44 -1.16 8.86
N THR A 142 9.89 -1.31 10.11
CA THR A 142 9.82 -2.61 10.80
C THR A 142 8.38 -3.01 11.04
N VAL A 143 7.50 -2.10 11.45
CA VAL A 143 6.08 -2.40 11.64
C VAL A 143 5.41 -2.78 10.32
N ALA A 144 5.64 -2.02 9.25
CA ALA A 144 5.06 -2.31 7.95
C ALA A 144 5.52 -3.67 7.39
N LEU A 145 6.83 -3.97 7.48
CA LEU A 145 7.44 -5.14 6.84
C LEU A 145 7.43 -6.40 7.67
N SER A 146 7.59 -6.30 8.99
CA SER A 146 7.70 -7.47 9.87
C SER A 146 6.35 -7.86 10.49
N ILE A 147 5.36 -6.96 10.52
CA ILE A 147 4.04 -7.22 11.12
C ILE A 147 2.94 -7.15 10.06
N VAL A 148 2.66 -5.97 9.52
CA VAL A 148 1.47 -5.76 8.67
C VAL A 148 1.57 -6.60 7.41
N PHE A 149 2.69 -6.54 6.69
CA PHE A 149 2.86 -7.25 5.42
C PHE A 149 2.71 -8.78 5.56
N PRO A 150 3.42 -9.50 6.46
CA PRO A 150 3.27 -10.94 6.60
C PRO A 150 1.86 -11.34 7.05
N ILE A 151 1.25 -10.61 7.99
CA ILE A 151 -0.11 -10.90 8.45
C ILE A 151 -1.10 -10.74 7.29
N ASN A 152 -0.96 -9.66 6.50
CA ASN A 152 -1.86 -9.38 5.39
C ASN A 152 -1.76 -10.45 4.30
N ILE A 153 -0.55 -10.91 3.97
CA ILE A 153 -0.36 -11.98 2.97
C ILE A 153 -0.84 -13.34 3.47
N VAL A 154 -0.45 -13.76 4.68
CA VAL A 154 -0.68 -15.12 5.18
C VAL A 154 -2.11 -15.31 5.68
N ALA A 155 -2.64 -14.34 6.42
CA ALA A 155 -3.97 -14.45 7.05
C ALA A 155 -4.99 -13.49 6.43
N GLY A 156 -4.57 -12.28 6.07
CA GLY A 156 -5.44 -11.24 5.50
C GLY A 156 -6.09 -11.69 4.20
N ILE A 157 -5.31 -12.00 3.15
CA ILE A 157 -5.83 -12.37 1.83
C ILE A 157 -6.86 -13.53 1.90
N PRO A 158 -6.57 -14.68 2.56
CA PRO A 158 -7.57 -15.74 2.68
C PRO A 158 -8.84 -15.30 3.42
N LEU A 159 -8.69 -14.54 4.52
CA LEU A 159 -9.81 -14.05 5.31
C LEU A 159 -10.66 -13.05 4.51
N TYR A 160 -10.04 -12.10 3.82
CA TYR A 160 -10.75 -11.09 3.01
C TYR A 160 -11.48 -11.75 1.85
N TYR A 161 -10.85 -12.73 1.20
CA TYR A 161 -11.51 -13.49 0.15
C TYR A 161 -12.77 -14.19 0.67
N TYR A 162 -12.66 -14.89 1.81
CA TYR A 162 -13.80 -15.52 2.45
C TYR A 162 -14.93 -14.51 2.73
N LEU A 163 -14.60 -13.36 3.35
CA LEU A 163 -15.59 -12.33 3.70
C LEU A 163 -16.24 -11.68 2.47
N VAL A 164 -15.47 -11.37 1.44
CA VAL A 164 -15.97 -10.83 0.17
C VAL A 164 -16.90 -11.83 -0.51
N THR A 165 -16.59 -13.12 -0.51
CA THR A 165 -17.45 -14.15 -1.12
C THR A 165 -18.69 -14.51 -0.31
N LEU A 166 -18.73 -14.15 0.98
CA LEU A 166 -19.89 -14.39 1.84
C LEU A 166 -21.02 -13.40 1.61
N THR A 167 -20.71 -12.28 0.97
CA THR A 167 -21.58 -11.10 0.83
C THR A 167 -22.15 -11.05 -0.57
#